data_AF-A0A8H4V134-F1
#
_entry.id   AF-A0A8H4V134-F1
#
_cell.length_a   1.000
_cell.length_b   1.000
_cell.length_c   1.000
_cell.angle_alpha   90.00
_cell.angle_beta   90.00
_cell.angle_gamma   90.00
#
_symmetry.space_group_name_H-M   'P 1'
#
loop_
_entity.id
_entity.type
_entity.pdbx_description
1 polymer ?
#
loop_
_entity_poly.entity_id
_entity_poly.type
_entity_poly.pdbx_seq_one_letter_code
_entity_poly.pdbx_strand_id
1 'polypeptide(L)'
;MIAPAHVDDEPFLWEVYFKTKHLPGLGTFQDGGICANCPVKVALRESSLLWPKSRQPNLVVSNLLSQGYIQRAKDAFLGSAAVDGSQGWREARDSVPEDLKDDVFRLDVALGQLPELDDAGSIEGLAALSYQIPDRLARLLLCTSFFFELDAEPLLTNELLCCEG
;
A
#
# COMPACT_ATOMS: atom_id res chain seq x y z
N MET A 1 -20.00 -26.31 -3.28
CA MET A 1 -20.77 -25.05 -3.26
C MET A 1 -21.83 -25.17 -4.34
N ILE A 2 -23.12 -25.02 -4.00
CA ILE A 2 -24.24 -25.15 -4.96
C ILE A 2 -24.50 -23.75 -5.52
N ALA A 3 -24.38 -23.57 -6.84
CA ALA A 3 -24.67 -22.29 -7.48
C ALA A 3 -26.21 -22.07 -7.56
N PRO A 4 -26.70 -20.83 -7.37
CA PRO A 4 -28.13 -20.50 -7.51
C PRO A 4 -28.64 -20.74 -8.94
N ALA A 5 -29.94 -20.99 -9.08
CA ALA A 5 -30.57 -21.29 -10.36
C ALA A 5 -30.77 -20.05 -11.25
N HIS A 6 -30.74 -18.85 -10.68
CA HIS A 6 -30.90 -17.58 -11.38
C HIS A 6 -29.78 -16.61 -10.99
N VAL A 7 -29.31 -15.81 -11.95
CA VAL A 7 -28.25 -14.80 -11.77
C VAL A 7 -28.65 -13.73 -10.75
N ASP A 8 -29.94 -13.42 -10.64
CA ASP A 8 -30.46 -12.46 -9.66
C ASP A 8 -30.45 -13.02 -8.21
N ASP A 9 -30.27 -14.34 -8.06
CA ASP A 9 -30.12 -15.02 -6.76
C ASP A 9 -28.64 -15.21 -6.37
N GLU A 10 -27.70 -14.78 -7.23
CA GLU A 10 -26.28 -14.79 -6.88
C GLU A 10 -26.01 -13.70 -5.84
N PRO A 11 -25.54 -14.07 -4.63
CA PRO A 11 -25.22 -13.09 -3.61
C PRO A 11 -24.08 -12.22 -4.11
N PHE A 12 -24.19 -10.91 -3.86
CA PHE A 12 -23.13 -10.01 -4.23
C PHE A 12 -21.86 -10.32 -3.44
N LEU A 13 -20.69 -10.05 -4.01
CA LEU A 13 -19.40 -10.35 -3.37
C LEU A 13 -19.29 -9.77 -1.94
N TRP A 14 -19.90 -8.61 -1.69
CA TRP A 14 -19.93 -7.96 -0.36
C TRP A 14 -20.90 -8.62 0.64
N GLU A 15 -21.84 -9.46 0.18
CA GLU A 15 -22.71 -10.25 1.05
C GLU A 15 -22.01 -11.51 1.54
N VAL A 16 -21.01 -12.01 0.80
CA VAL A 16 -20.33 -13.28 1.08
C VAL A 16 -18.93 -13.10 1.68
N TYR A 17 -18.13 -12.13 1.18
CA TYR A 17 -16.72 -11.98 1.58
C TYR A 17 -16.48 -10.86 2.61
N PHE A 18 -17.01 -9.65 2.39
CA PHE A 18 -16.77 -8.50 3.27
C PHE A 18 -18.07 -7.77 3.61
N LYS A 19 -18.75 -8.26 4.66
CA LYS A 19 -19.99 -7.66 5.14
C LYS A 19 -19.74 -6.22 5.59
N THR A 20 -20.59 -5.32 5.10
CA THR A 20 -20.56 -3.90 5.46
C THR A 20 -20.67 -3.70 6.98
N LYS A 21 -20.00 -2.67 7.49
CA LYS A 21 -20.01 -2.33 8.92
C LYS A 21 -20.71 -1.00 9.11
N HIS A 22 -21.83 -1.01 9.82
CA HIS A 22 -22.50 0.22 10.22
C HIS A 22 -21.95 0.72 11.55
N LEU A 23 -21.48 1.96 11.58
CA LEU A 23 -21.02 2.67 12.76
C LEU A 23 -22.03 3.80 13.06
N PRO A 24 -22.73 3.75 14.21
CA PRO A 24 -23.69 4.79 14.58
C PRO A 24 -23.07 6.18 14.53
N GLY A 25 -23.74 7.14 13.88
CA GLY A 25 -23.27 8.51 13.71
C GLY A 25 -22.19 8.72 12.64
N LEU A 26 -21.64 7.65 12.05
CA LEU A 26 -20.60 7.71 11.01
C LEU A 26 -21.06 7.08 9.68
N GLY A 27 -22.05 6.19 9.71
CA GLY A 27 -22.64 5.59 8.51
C GLY A 27 -22.18 4.15 8.27
N THR A 28 -22.28 3.70 7.01
CA THR A 28 -21.97 2.33 6.61
C THR A 28 -20.68 2.29 5.81
N PHE A 29 -19.75 1.45 6.24
CA PHE A 29 -18.42 1.31 5.68
C PHE A 29 -18.28 -0.04 4.98
N GLN A 30 -17.48 -0.05 3.91
CA GLN A 30 -17.03 -1.24 3.18
C GLN A 30 -15.51 -1.29 3.15
N ASP A 31 -14.99 -2.39 2.61
CA ASP A 31 -13.56 -2.57 2.39
C ASP A 31 -12.99 -1.45 1.50
N GLY A 32 -11.85 -0.89 1.92
CA GLY A 32 -11.12 0.13 1.17
C GLY A 32 -10.61 -0.37 -0.18
N GLY A 33 -10.41 -1.69 -0.35
CA GLY A 33 -10.02 -2.32 -1.62
C GLY A 33 -11.05 -2.15 -2.74
N ILE A 34 -12.29 -1.79 -2.42
CA ILE A 34 -13.33 -1.43 -3.40
C ILE A 34 -13.05 -0.05 -4.04
N CYS A 35 -12.39 0.85 -3.30
CA CYS A 35 -12.17 2.24 -3.71
C CYS A 35 -10.70 2.55 -4.02
N ALA A 36 -9.78 2.00 -3.24
CA ALA A 36 -8.34 2.22 -3.34
C ALA A 36 -7.56 1.01 -2.79
N ASN A 37 -7.43 -0.06 -3.60
CA ASN A 37 -6.64 -1.24 -3.24
C ASN A 37 -5.11 -0.99 -3.19
N CYS A 38 -4.66 0.20 -3.60
CA CYS A 38 -3.32 0.71 -3.32
C CYS A 38 -3.45 2.06 -2.58
N PRO A 39 -3.21 2.10 -1.25
CA PRO A 39 -3.46 3.30 -0.45
C PRO A 39 -2.37 4.36 -0.61
N VAL A 40 -1.35 4.15 -1.45
CA VAL A 40 -0.20 5.06 -1.60
C VAL A 40 -0.64 6.49 -1.94
N LYS A 41 -1.57 6.68 -2.88
CA LYS A 41 -2.09 8.02 -3.23
C LYS A 41 -2.78 8.69 -2.03
N VAL A 42 -3.58 7.93 -1.29
CA VAL A 42 -4.28 8.42 -0.11
C VAL A 42 -3.26 8.79 0.97
N ALA A 43 -2.28 7.92 1.23
CA ALA A 43 -1.23 8.16 2.21
C ALA A 43 -0.38 9.39 1.89
N LEU A 44 0.01 9.59 0.62
CA LEU A 44 0.75 10.77 0.18
C LEU A 44 -0.06 12.05 0.38
N ARG A 45 -1.34 12.03 0.01
CA ARG A 45 -2.26 13.15 0.22
C ARG A 45 -2.39 13.49 1.70
N GLU A 46 -2.72 12.52 2.54
CA GLU A 46 -2.90 12.75 3.98
C GLU A 46 -1.59 13.20 4.64
N SER A 47 -0.44 12.66 4.22
CA SER A 47 0.88 13.11 4.68
C SER A 47 1.09 14.61 4.40
N SER A 48 0.78 15.08 3.19
CA SER A 48 0.88 16.51 2.84
C SER A 48 -0.03 17.41 3.69
N LEU A 49 -1.14 16.90 4.20
CA LEU A 49 -2.07 17.62 5.06
C LEU A 49 -1.58 17.66 6.51
N LEU A 50 -1.01 16.56 7.01
CA LEU A 50 -0.45 16.45 8.36
C LEU A 50 0.84 17.25 8.54
N TRP A 51 1.71 17.26 7.52
CA TRP A 51 2.98 17.99 7.53
C TRP A 51 3.03 19.08 6.46
N PRO A 52 2.27 20.17 6.57
CA PRO A 52 2.17 21.19 5.52
C PRO A 52 3.50 21.91 5.23
N LYS A 53 4.45 21.90 6.19
CA LYS A 53 5.80 22.45 6.04
C LYS A 53 6.77 21.46 5.38
N SER A 54 6.47 20.17 5.39
CA SER A 54 7.23 19.11 4.71
C SER A 54 6.37 18.54 3.59
N ARG A 55 6.44 19.16 2.42
CA ARG A 55 5.53 18.86 1.30
C ARG A 55 5.67 17.44 0.74
N GLN A 56 6.72 16.72 1.12
CA GLN A 56 7.10 15.46 0.52
C GLN A 56 7.75 14.52 1.56
N PRO A 57 7.38 13.22 1.58
CA PRO A 57 8.06 12.24 2.42
C PRO A 57 9.46 11.92 1.86
N ASN A 58 10.41 11.62 2.74
CA ASN A 58 11.77 11.23 2.35
C ASN A 58 11.87 9.79 1.80
N LEU A 59 10.89 8.93 2.12
CA LEU A 59 10.86 7.53 1.73
C LEU A 59 9.41 7.05 1.68
N VAL A 60 9.05 6.31 0.63
CA VAL A 60 7.74 5.63 0.54
C VAL A 60 7.97 4.14 0.33
N VAL A 61 7.40 3.34 1.23
CA VAL A 61 7.42 1.89 1.14
C VAL A 61 5.99 1.38 1.11
N SER A 62 5.63 0.66 0.05
CA SER A 62 4.34 -0.02 -0.05
C SER A 62 4.56 -1.52 -0.13
N ASN A 63 3.89 -2.27 0.75
CA ASN A 63 3.86 -3.73 0.72
C ASN A 63 2.43 -4.18 0.39
N LEU A 64 2.24 -4.74 -0.80
CA LEU A 64 0.99 -5.32 -1.25
C LEU A 64 1.35 -6.60 -1.98
N LEU A 65 0.72 -7.72 -1.60
CA LEU A 65 0.80 -8.94 -2.41
C LEU A 65 0.24 -8.63 -3.80
N SER A 66 1.05 -8.87 -4.85
CA SER A 66 0.60 -8.66 -6.22
C SER A 66 -0.58 -9.60 -6.51
N GLN A 67 -1.74 -9.04 -6.83
CA GLN A 67 -2.91 -9.82 -7.26
C GLN A 67 -2.96 -9.90 -8.79
N GLY A 68 -3.39 -11.05 -9.27
CA GLY A 68 -3.48 -11.47 -10.65
C GLY A 68 -4.78 -12.24 -10.86
N TYR A 69 -5.70 -11.56 -11.54
CA TYR A 69 -6.73 -12.07 -12.44
C TYR A 69 -7.52 -13.39 -12.08
N ILE A 70 -8.69 -13.33 -11.39
CA ILE A 70 -9.81 -14.36 -11.37
C ILE A 70 -11.03 -14.17 -12.36
N GLN A 71 -11.25 -15.05 -13.36
CA GLN A 71 -11.88 -14.76 -14.69
C GLN A 71 -13.40 -14.56 -14.89
N ARG A 72 -14.35 -14.67 -13.93
CA ARG A 72 -15.79 -14.54 -14.32
C ARG A 72 -16.74 -13.71 -13.43
N ALA A 73 -16.38 -13.41 -12.19
CA ALA A 73 -16.94 -12.26 -11.44
C ALA A 73 -16.22 -10.93 -11.79
N LYS A 74 -15.27 -11.04 -12.72
CA LYS A 74 -14.23 -10.09 -13.08
C LYS A 74 -14.68 -8.99 -14.02
N ASP A 75 -15.49 -9.33 -15.02
CA ASP A 75 -15.66 -8.45 -16.16
C ASP A 75 -16.56 -7.24 -15.85
N ALA A 76 -17.34 -7.29 -14.76
CA ALA A 76 -18.19 -6.20 -14.29
C ALA A 76 -17.57 -5.35 -13.15
N PHE A 77 -16.65 -5.90 -12.33
CA PHE A 77 -16.07 -5.22 -11.16
C PHE A 77 -14.58 -4.86 -11.33
N LEU A 78 -13.80 -5.68 -12.03
CA LEU A 78 -12.35 -5.55 -12.25
C LEU A 78 -11.98 -4.78 -13.54
N GLY A 79 -12.95 -4.16 -14.21
CA GLY A 79 -12.68 -3.07 -15.15
C GLY A 79 -12.33 -1.75 -14.47
N SER A 80 -12.52 -1.65 -13.14
CA SER A 80 -12.13 -0.45 -12.40
C SER A 80 -10.69 -0.55 -11.90
N ALA A 81 -9.92 0.53 -12.08
CA ALA A 81 -8.56 0.67 -11.55
C ALA A 81 -8.46 0.53 -10.02
N ALA A 82 -9.60 0.50 -9.31
CA ALA A 82 -9.67 0.49 -7.86
C ALA A 82 -9.22 -0.83 -7.22
N VAL A 83 -9.29 -1.95 -7.95
CA VAL A 83 -9.09 -3.31 -7.41
C VAL A 83 -7.80 -3.99 -7.86
N ASP A 84 -7.15 -3.50 -8.92
CA ASP A 84 -5.82 -3.97 -9.32
C ASP A 84 -4.74 -3.17 -8.58
N GLY A 85 -4.15 -3.75 -7.52
CA GLY A 85 -3.08 -3.11 -6.75
C GLY A 85 -1.83 -2.79 -7.58
N SER A 86 -1.61 -3.47 -8.70
CA SER A 86 -0.51 -3.16 -9.63
C SER A 86 -0.81 -1.98 -10.54
N GLN A 87 -2.05 -1.87 -11.02
CA GLN A 87 -2.51 -0.66 -11.70
C GLN A 87 -2.53 0.53 -10.74
N GLY A 88 -3.11 0.37 -9.55
CA GLY A 88 -3.13 1.40 -8.51
C GLY A 88 -1.72 1.87 -8.13
N TRP A 89 -0.75 0.95 -8.04
CA TRP A 89 0.65 1.30 -7.84
C TRP A 89 1.24 2.12 -8.98
N ARG A 90 1.02 1.71 -10.24
CA ARG A 90 1.54 2.45 -11.41
C ARG A 90 1.03 3.88 -11.40
N GLU A 91 -0.28 4.04 -11.23
CA GLU A 91 -0.87 5.38 -11.18
C GLU A 91 -0.43 6.17 -9.95
N ALA A 92 -0.15 5.51 -8.82
CA ALA A 92 0.40 6.17 -7.64
C ALA A 92 1.81 6.67 -7.90
N ARG A 93 2.68 5.82 -8.46
CA ARG A 93 4.06 6.18 -8.85
C ARG A 93 4.09 7.29 -9.89
N ASP A 94 3.15 7.32 -10.83
CA ASP A 94 3.05 8.40 -11.82
C ASP A 94 2.70 9.75 -11.19
N SER A 95 1.99 9.74 -10.06
CA SER A 95 1.69 10.96 -9.28
C SER A 95 2.82 11.41 -8.35
N VAL A 96 3.88 10.59 -8.20
CA VAL A 96 5.05 10.93 -7.39
C VAL A 96 5.95 11.90 -8.17
N PRO A 97 6.40 13.01 -7.54
CA PRO A 97 7.43 13.90 -8.07
C PRO A 97 8.69 13.15 -8.55
N GLU A 98 9.27 13.57 -9.68
CA GLU A 98 10.41 12.85 -10.30
C GLU A 98 11.61 12.68 -9.37
N ASP A 99 11.88 13.67 -8.52
CA ASP A 99 12.95 13.68 -7.54
C ASP A 99 12.80 12.63 -6.43
N LEU A 100 11.57 12.17 -6.17
CA LEU A 100 11.28 11.13 -5.19
C LEU A 100 11.18 9.73 -5.79
N LYS A 101 11.03 9.59 -7.12
CA LYS A 101 10.70 8.29 -7.73
C LYS A 101 11.74 7.22 -7.46
N ASP A 102 13.00 7.59 -7.28
CA ASP A 102 14.07 6.65 -6.93
C ASP A 102 13.96 6.14 -5.48
N ASP A 103 13.30 6.91 -4.61
CA ASP A 103 13.06 6.61 -3.18
C ASP A 103 11.64 6.08 -2.91
N VAL A 104 10.96 5.63 -3.95
CA VAL A 104 9.65 4.98 -3.88
C VAL A 104 9.80 3.50 -4.21
N PHE A 105 9.63 2.65 -3.19
CA PHE A 105 9.80 1.22 -3.28
C PHE A 105 8.47 0.48 -3.17
N ARG A 106 8.22 -0.43 -4.12
CA ARG A 106 7.20 -1.46 -3.99
C ARG A 106 7.86 -2.77 -3.62
N LEU A 107 7.36 -3.38 -2.56
CA LEU A 107 7.76 -4.72 -2.15
C LEU A 107 6.67 -5.69 -2.60
N ASP A 108 6.95 -6.43 -3.66
CA ASP A 108 6.09 -7.49 -4.18
C ASP A 108 6.91 -8.75 -4.52
N VAL A 109 6.26 -9.90 -4.34
CA VAL A 109 6.77 -11.20 -4.79
C VAL A 109 5.91 -11.63 -5.96
N ALA A 110 6.55 -12.00 -7.07
CA ALA A 110 5.86 -12.60 -8.21
C ALA A 110 5.47 -14.04 -7.85
N LEU A 111 4.16 -14.32 -7.89
CA LEU A 111 3.62 -15.65 -7.65
C LEU A 111 3.20 -16.27 -8.99
N GLY A 112 3.48 -17.57 -9.17
CA GLY A 112 3.10 -18.28 -10.39
C GLY A 112 1.58 -18.48 -10.48
N GLN A 113 1.01 -19.16 -9.49
CA GLN A 113 -0.43 -19.24 -9.27
C GLN A 113 -0.76 -18.52 -7.98
N LEU A 114 -1.80 -17.70 -8.02
CA LEU A 114 -2.25 -16.95 -6.87
C LEU A 114 -3.28 -17.77 -6.09
N PRO A 115 -3.14 -17.85 -4.76
CA PRO A 115 -4.20 -18.39 -3.92
C PRO A 115 -5.41 -17.46 -3.96
N GLU A 116 -6.58 -18.02 -3.62
CA GLU A 116 -7.76 -17.21 -3.36
C GLU A 116 -7.54 -16.34 -2.12
N LEU A 117 -8.27 -15.22 -2.04
CA LEU A 117 -8.06 -14.22 -0.97
C LEU A 117 -8.30 -14.81 0.44
N ASP A 118 -9.17 -15.80 0.55
CA ASP A 118 -9.54 -16.50 1.79
C ASP A 118 -8.86 -17.87 1.97
N ASP A 119 -7.93 -18.25 1.09
CA ASP A 119 -7.19 -19.51 1.21
C ASP A 119 -6.08 -19.42 2.26
N ALA A 120 -6.48 -19.59 3.53
CA ALA A 120 -5.56 -19.66 4.66
C ALA A 120 -4.59 -20.87 4.60
N GLY A 121 -4.89 -21.89 3.79
CA GLY A 121 -4.02 -23.05 3.60
C GLY A 121 -2.74 -22.73 2.83
N SER A 122 -2.75 -21.67 2.03
CA SER A 122 -1.58 -21.21 1.27
C SER A 122 -0.55 -20.44 2.12
N ILE A 123 -0.91 -20.02 3.34
CA ILE A 123 -0.09 -19.09 4.15
C ILE A 123 1.31 -19.65 4.42
N GLU A 124 1.44 -20.93 4.78
CA GLU A 124 2.76 -21.53 5.04
C GLU A 124 3.65 -21.53 3.79
N GLY A 125 3.05 -21.82 2.62
CA GLY A 125 3.75 -21.78 1.34
C GLY A 125 4.18 -20.36 0.96
N LEU A 126 3.33 -19.35 1.22
CA LEU A 126 3.66 -17.94 1.00
C LEU A 126 4.76 -17.46 1.96
N ALA A 127 4.73 -17.87 3.23
CA ALA A 127 5.73 -17.50 4.22
C ALA A 127 7.12 -18.10 3.93
N ALA A 128 7.17 -19.24 3.23
CA ALA A 128 8.41 -19.88 2.80
C ALA A 128 9.07 -19.18 1.60
N LEU A 129 8.39 -18.23 0.95
CA LEU A 129 8.97 -17.50 -0.17
C LEU A 129 10.11 -16.61 0.31
N SER A 130 11.28 -16.80 -0.30
CA SER A 130 12.42 -15.94 -0.05
C SER A 130 12.20 -14.60 -0.75
N TYR A 131 12.23 -13.53 0.03
CA TYR A 131 12.21 -12.17 -0.47
C TYR A 131 13.47 -11.44 -0.04
N GLN A 132 14.16 -10.81 -1.00
CA GLN A 132 15.32 -9.98 -0.71
C GLN A 132 14.91 -8.52 -0.66
N ILE A 133 15.11 -7.90 0.50
CA ILE A 133 14.94 -6.46 0.64
C ILE A 133 16.10 -5.78 -0.10
N PRO A 134 15.83 -4.81 -1.00
CA PRO A 134 16.90 -4.08 -1.67
C PRO A 134 17.82 -3.39 -0.67
N ASP A 135 19.13 -3.58 -0.79
CA ASP A 135 20.14 -2.96 0.08
C ASP A 135 20.00 -1.42 0.17
N ARG A 136 19.61 -0.79 -0.94
CA ARG A 136 19.35 0.66 -0.99
C ARG A 136 18.21 1.05 -0.06
N LEU A 137 17.12 0.27 -0.05
CA LEU A 137 16.00 0.49 0.85
C LEU A 137 16.41 0.28 2.31
N ALA A 138 17.16 -0.77 2.63
CA ALA A 138 17.66 -1.00 3.98
C ALA A 138 18.51 0.17 4.49
N ARG A 139 19.42 0.68 3.65
CA ARG A 139 20.22 1.88 3.98
C ARG A 139 19.36 3.13 4.15
N LEU A 140 18.40 3.39 3.28
CA LEU A 140 17.51 4.55 3.39
C LEU A 140 16.64 4.48 4.64
N LEU A 141 16.12 3.29 4.99
CA LEU A 141 15.40 3.09 6.25
C LEU A 141 16.29 3.41 7.46
N LEU A 142 17.53 2.92 7.47
CA LEU A 142 18.47 3.27 8.53
C LEU A 142 18.72 4.78 8.59
N CYS A 143 19.06 5.41 7.46
CA CYS A 143 19.29 6.86 7.39
C CYS A 143 18.10 7.70 7.84
N THR A 144 16.88 7.32 7.46
CA THR A 144 15.64 8.04 7.86
C THR A 144 15.22 7.75 9.30
N SER A 145 15.69 6.65 9.88
CA SER A 145 15.44 6.31 11.29
C SER A 145 16.43 7.00 12.24
N PHE A 146 17.56 7.52 11.74
CA PHE A 146 18.46 8.34 12.53
C PHE A 146 17.93 9.76 12.62
N PHE A 147 17.25 10.06 13.73
CA PHE A 147 17.11 11.42 14.21
C PHE A 147 18.11 11.61 15.36
N PHE A 148 18.97 12.61 15.23
CA PHE A 148 19.79 13.07 16.34
C PHE A 148 19.00 14.14 17.08
N GLU A 149 18.78 13.92 18.37
CA GLU A 149 18.40 15.02 19.27
C GLU A 149 19.66 15.88 19.46
N LEU A 150 19.51 17.19 19.37
CA LEU A 150 20.59 18.13 19.61
C LEU A 150 20.35 18.78 20.96
N ASP A 151 21.37 18.78 21.81
CA ASP A 151 21.32 19.48 23.10
C ASP A 151 21.29 21.01 22.92
N ALA A 152 21.81 21.50 21.78
CA ALA A 152 21.84 22.91 21.42
C ALA A 152 21.68 23.16 19.91
N GLU A 153 21.32 24.39 19.53
CA GLU A 153 21.25 24.80 18.13
C GLU A 153 22.66 24.72 17.48
N PRO A 154 22.80 24.16 16.26
CA PRO A 154 24.11 24.00 15.63
C PRO A 154 24.84 25.33 15.43
N LEU A 155 26.13 25.37 15.76
CA LEU A 155 26.98 26.55 15.58
C LEU A 155 27.79 26.43 14.29
N LEU A 156 27.76 27.47 13.47
CA LEU A 156 28.62 27.55 12.27
C LEU A 156 30.00 28.09 12.66
N THR A 157 31.02 27.23 12.59
CA THR A 157 32.40 27.56 12.95
C THR A 157 33.34 27.17 11.81
N ASN A 158 34.07 28.13 11.24
CA ASN A 158 35.02 27.91 10.13
C ASN A 158 34.42 27.10 8.95
N GLU A 159 33.20 27.47 8.53
CA GLU A 159 32.45 26.78 7.46
C GLU A 159 32.01 25.34 7.77
N LEU A 160 32.23 24.88 9.00
CA LEU A 160 31.75 23.59 9.50
C LEU A 160 30.56 23.80 10.44
N LEU A 161 29.57 22.93 10.35
CA LEU A 161 28.44 22.90 11.27
C LEU A 161 28.84 22.07 12.51
N CYS A 162 28.88 22.70 13.67
CA CYS A 162 29.19 22.06 14.95
C CYS A 162 27.87 21.75 15.67
N CYS A 163 27.60 20.45 15.82
CA CYS A 163 26.40 19.95 16.50
C CYS A 163 26.80 19.36 17.86
N GLU A 164 26.07 19.69 18.90
CA GLU A 164 26.20 19.12 20.24
C GLU A 164 24.94 18.28 20.53
N GLY A 165 25.11 17.08 21.08
CA GLY A 165 24.04 16.15 21.44
C GLY A 165 24.58 14.97 22.23
#